data_AF-V4SYQ0-F1
#
_entry.id   AF-V4SYQ0-F1
#
_cell.length_a   1.000
_cell.length_b   1.000
_cell.length_c   1.000
_cell.angle_alpha   90.00
_cell.angle_beta   90.00
_cell.angle_gamma   90.00
#
_symmetry.space_group_name_H-M   'P 1'
#
loop_
_entity.id
_entity.type
_entity.pdbx_description
1 polymer ?
#
loop_
_entity_poly.entity_id
_entity_poly.type
_entity_poly.pdbx_seq_one_letter_code
_entity_poly.pdbx_strand_id
1 'polypeptide(L)' 'MDKSWMHCRIHCSKMPKEYEDGVENFMRFAIANAEGSSVIRCPCTKCMNLFFRTHTVVLEHLYFYDFDVSYTT' A
#
# COMPACT_ATOMS: atom_id res chain seq x y z
N MET A 1 11.30 -0.81 7.13
CA MET A 1 10.91 -1.44 5.86
C MET A 1 11.74 -0.80 4.77
N ASP A 2 12.46 -1.60 3.98
CA ASP A 2 13.01 -1.11 2.72
C ASP A 2 11.83 -0.64 1.85
N LYS A 3 11.91 0.59 1.31
CA LYS A 3 10.84 1.21 0.50
C LYS A 3 11.18 1.25 -0.99
N SER A 4 12.29 0.61 -1.40
CA SER A 4 12.72 0.62 -2.81
C SER A 4 11.68 -0.02 -3.74
N TRP A 5 10.92 -0.99 -3.22
CA TRP A 5 9.80 -1.62 -3.93
C TRP A 5 8.68 -0.66 -4.33
N MET A 6 8.49 0.47 -3.63
CA MET A 6 7.50 1.49 -4.00
C MET A 6 7.86 2.17 -5.34
N HIS A 7 9.13 2.13 -5.74
CA HIS A 7 9.60 2.64 -7.03
C HIS A 7 9.76 1.54 -8.10
N CYS A 8 9.59 0.27 -7.74
CA CYS A 8 9.57 -0.84 -8.69
C CYS A 8 8.27 -0.81 -9.49
N ARG A 9 8.20 0.11 -10.46
CA ARG A 9 7.05 0.24 -11.34
C ARG A 9 6.93 -0.98 -12.25
N ILE A 10 5.69 -1.30 -12.61
CA ILE A 10 5.30 -2.16 -13.72
C ILE A 10 5.84 -1.55 -15.02
N HIS A 11 7.12 -1.78 -15.34
CA HIS A 11 7.72 -1.36 -16.61
C HIS A 11 7.34 -2.28 -17.77
N CYS A 12 6.73 -3.44 -17.50
CA CYS A 12 6.25 -4.41 -18.48
C CYS A 12 5.08 -5.17 -17.88
N SER A 13 3.85 -4.96 -18.37
CA SER A 13 2.59 -5.76 -18.27
C SER A 13 2.30 -6.72 -17.09
N LYS A 14 3.11 -6.75 -16.03
CA LYS A 14 3.12 -7.67 -14.90
C LYS A 14 3.55 -6.91 -13.67
N MET A 15 2.80 -7.10 -12.59
CA MET A 15 3.18 -6.64 -11.26
C MET A 15 4.56 -7.25 -10.92
N PRO A 16 5.60 -6.45 -10.64
CA PRO A 16 6.84 -7.00 -10.15
C PRO A 16 6.60 -7.64 -8.79
N LYS A 17 7.17 -8.82 -8.57
CA LYS A 17 6.96 -9.58 -7.35
C LYS A 17 7.41 -8.81 -6.10
N GLU A 18 8.44 -7.98 -6.24
CA GLU A 18 8.91 -7.08 -5.18
C GLU A 18 7.83 -6.08 -4.74
N TYR A 19 6.98 -5.62 -5.67
CA TYR A 19 5.86 -4.73 -5.34
C TYR A 19 4.76 -5.48 -4.60
N GLU A 20 4.38 -6.69 -5.05
CA GLU A 20 3.39 -7.53 -4.37
C GLU A 20 3.84 -7.88 -2.94
N ASP A 21 5.08 -8.33 -2.78
CA ASP A 21 5.67 -8.68 -1.48
C ASP A 21 5.74 -7.43 -0.57
N GLY A 22 6.03 -6.26 -1.13
CA GLY A 22 6.02 -4.98 -0.43
C GLY A 22 4.63 -4.58 0.07
N VAL A 23 3.62 -4.66 -0.78
CA VAL A 23 2.20 -4.40 -0.45
C VAL A 23 1.72 -5.35 0.64
N GLU A 24 2.00 -6.65 0.53
CA GLU A 24 1.58 -7.65 1.53
C GLU A 24 2.21 -7.37 2.89
N ASN A 25 3.52 -7.08 2.93
CA ASN A 25 4.22 -6.75 4.16
C ASN A 25 3.71 -5.45 4.78
N PHE A 26 3.44 -4.42 3.96
CA PHE A 26 2.81 -3.18 4.43
C PHE A 26 1.45 -3.47 5.08
N MET A 27 0.59 -4.24 4.41
CA MET A 27 -0.74 -4.56 4.92
C MET A 27 -0.70 -5.33 6.24
N ARG A 28 0.19 -6.33 6.36
CA ARG A 28 0.40 -7.05 7.62
C ARG A 28 0.80 -6.12 8.75
N PHE A 29 1.74 -5.21 8.49
CA PHE A 29 2.15 -4.21 9.48
C PHE A 29 1.02 -3.25 9.83
N ALA A 30 0.32 -2.69 8.84
CA ALA A 30 -0.77 -1.74 9.08
C ALA A 30 -1.90 -2.37 9.90
N ILE A 31 -2.29 -3.61 9.59
CA ILE A 31 -3.32 -4.36 10.33
C ILE A 31 -2.87 -4.65 11.76
N ALA A 32 -1.63 -5.09 11.96
CA ALA A 32 -1.09 -5.37 13.29
C ALA A 32 -1.05 -4.10 14.18
N ASN A 33 -0.83 -2.93 13.57
CA ASN A 33 -0.82 -1.64 14.28
C ASN A 33 -2.21 -0.99 14.39
N ALA A 34 -3.24 -1.55 13.76
CA ALA A 34 -4.58 -0.97 13.74
C ALA A 34 -5.40 -1.32 15.00
N GLU A 35 -4.83 -2.00 16.00
CA GLU A 35 -5.47 -2.37 17.28
C GLU A 35 -6.86 -3.02 17.14
N GLY A 36 -7.09 -3.80 16.06
CA GLY A 36 -8.37 -4.45 15.78
C GLY A 36 -9.38 -3.57 15.02
N SER A 37 -8.99 -2.38 14.58
CA SER A 37 -9.78 -1.58 13.63
C SER A 37 -9.95 -2.34 12.31
N SER A 38 -11.15 -2.27 11.75
CA SER A 38 -11.48 -2.81 10.42
C SER A 38 -11.05 -1.89 9.28
N VAL A 39 -10.51 -0.71 9.61
CA VAL A 39 -10.08 0.32 8.67
C VAL A 39 -8.70 0.86 9.02
N ILE A 40 -7.93 1.20 7.98
CA ILE A 40 -6.63 1.85 8.08
C ILE A 40 -6.58 3.06 7.14
N ARG A 41 -5.62 3.96 7.34
CA ARG A 41 -5.39 5.05 6.38
C ARG A 41 -4.83 4.47 5.07
N CYS A 42 -5.37 4.95 3.96
CA CYS A 42 -4.99 4.49 2.63
C CYS A 42 -3.87 5.36 2.06
N PRO A 43 -2.64 4.83 1.88
CA PRO A 43 -1.49 5.59 1.39
C PRO A 43 -1.39 5.60 -0.14
N CYS A 44 -2.45 5.22 -0.86
CA CYS A 44 -2.43 5.28 -2.32
C CYS A 44 -2.41 6.73 -2.82
N THR A 45 -1.95 6.95 -4.06
CA THR A 45 -1.89 8.29 -4.66
C THR A 45 -3.25 9.00 -4.71
N LYS A 46 -4.35 8.24 -4.79
CA LYS A 46 -5.71 8.78 -4.80
C LYS A 46 -6.19 9.27 -3.43
N CYS A 47 -5.80 8.56 -2.37
CA CYS A 47 -6.24 8.87 -1.01
C CYS A 47 -5.26 9.74 -0.24
N MET A 48 -3.98 9.76 -0.65
CA MET A 48 -2.91 10.59 -0.08
C MET A 48 -2.83 10.49 1.45
N ASN A 49 -3.09 9.31 2.02
CA ASN A 49 -3.12 9.10 3.47
C ASN A 49 -4.15 9.95 4.24
N LEU A 50 -5.18 10.48 3.57
CA LEU A 50 -6.22 11.32 4.18
C LEU A 50 -7.47 10.52 4.58
N PHE A 51 -7.71 9.38 3.94
CA PHE A 51 -8.96 8.64 4.11
C PHE A 51 -8.74 7.27 4.75
N PHE A 52 -9.62 6.93 5.69
CA PHE A 52 -9.75 5.57 6.21
C PHE A 52 -10.54 4.70 5.24
N ARG A 53 -10.02 3.50 4.98
CA ARG A 53 -10.63 2.49 4.10
C ARG A 53 -10.45 1.12 4.73
N THR A 54 -11.32 0.17 4.36
CA THR A 54 -11.20 -1.22 4.81
C THR A 54 -9.94 -1.85 4.23
N HIS A 55 -9.42 -2.90 4.87
CA HIS A 55 -8.21 -3.57 4.42
C HIS A 55 -8.29 -4.03 2.96
N THR A 56 -9.46 -4.52 2.54
CA THR A 56 -9.73 -4.95 1.16
C THR A 56 -9.66 -3.79 0.17
N VAL A 57 -10.25 -2.64 0.51
CA VAL A 57 -10.23 -1.44 -0.35
C VAL A 57 -8.84 -0.84 -0.43
N VAL A 58 -8.06 -0.88 0.67
CA VAL A 58 -6.66 -0.42 0.64
C VAL A 58 -5.82 -1.30 -0.27
N LEU A 59 -5.94 -2.63 -0.18
CA LEU A 59 -5.25 -3.55 -1.10
C LEU A 59 -5.58 -3.24 -2.56
N GLU A 60 -6.87 -3.15 -2.90
CA GLU A 60 -7.32 -2.81 -4.24
C GLU A 60 -6.72 -1.47 -4.70
N HIS A 61 -6.79 -0.44 -3.86
CA HIS A 61 -6.25 0.87 -4.19
C HIS A 61 -4.75 0.86 -4.44
N LEU A 62 -3.98 0.06 -3.69
CA LEU A 62 -2.55 -0.07 -3.88
C LEU A 62 -2.20 -0.80 -5.19
N TYR A 63 -3.05 -1.71 -5.65
CA TYR A 63 -2.87 -2.38 -6.95
C TYR A 63 -3.26 -1.50 -8.15
N PHE A 64 -4.25 -0.61 -8.00
CA PHE A 64 -4.77 0.19 -9.12
C PHE A 64 -4.23 1.62 -9.19
N TYR A 65 -3.93 2.24 -8.05
CA TYR A 65 -3.55 3.66 -7.97
C TYR A 65 -2.12 3.88 -7.47
N ASP A 66 -1.34 2.81 -7.28
CA ASP A 66 0.01 2.86 -6.72
C ASP A 66 0.11 3.46 -5.32
N PHE A 67 1.28 3.29 -4.70
CA PHE A 67 1.67 4.01 -3.48
C PHE A 67 1.96 5.48 -3.78
N ASP A 68 1.55 6.36 -2.87
CA ASP A 68 2.10 7.69 -2.82
C ASP A 68 3.58 7.62 -2.40
N VAL A 69 4.48 7.88 -3.34
CA VAL A 69 5.94 7.81 -3.11
C VAL A 69 6.43 8.87 -2.11
N SER A 70 5.62 9.90 -1.83
CA SER A 70 5.88 10.88 -0.78
C SER A 70 5.49 10.41 0.61
N TYR A 71 5.04 9.15 0.75
CA TYR A 71 4.78 8.48 2.03
C TYR A 71 6.07 8.21 2.82
N THR A 72 6.67 9.29 3.31
CA THR A 72 7.73 9.31 4.30
C THR A 72 7.09 9.20 5.68
N THR A 73 7.37 8.08 6.34
CA THR A 73 7.14 7.86 7.78
C THR A 73 8.03 8.78 8.59
#